data_AF-A0A1S6J546-F1
#
_entry.id   AF-A0A1S6J546-F1
#
_cell.length_a   1.000
_cell.length_b   1.000
_cell.length_c   1.000
_cell.angle_alpha   90.00
_cell.angle_beta   90.00
_cell.angle_gamma   90.00
#
_symmetry.space_group_name_H-M   'P 1'
#
loop_
_entity.id
_entity.type
_entity.pdbx_description
1 polymer ?
#
loop_
_entity_poly.entity_id
_entity_poly.type
_entity_poly.pdbx_seq_one_letter_code
_entity_poly.pdbx_strand_id
1 'polypeptide(L)'
;MTALVSLALDQGLDLLGTALGQWLLVVLLAAAVAGTRLYRRSPAATPAEPPRVRRFTLLRTEEADGRPVRYETTRPTGTKITPWVSGRQRLFELTDVQLEDGTYAAEPLDHF
;
A
#
# COMPACT_ATOMS: atom_id res chain seq x y z
N MET A 1 -43.02 3.49 -47.36
CA MET A 1 -41.64 2.94 -47.50
C MET A 1 -40.56 3.78 -46.79
N THR A 2 -40.89 4.96 -46.23
CA THR A 2 -39.93 5.86 -45.56
C THR A 2 -39.77 5.64 -44.04
N ALA A 3 -40.75 5.03 -43.37
CA ALA A 3 -40.71 4.87 -41.90
C ALA A 3 -39.71 3.80 -41.39
N LEU A 4 -39.41 2.78 -42.20
CA LEU A 4 -38.49 1.69 -41.81
C LEU A 4 -37.01 2.11 -41.87
N VAL A 5 -36.66 3.08 -42.71
CA VAL A 5 -35.29 3.59 -42.83
C VAL A 5 -34.92 4.46 -41.63
N SER A 6 -35.86 5.26 -41.11
CA SER A 6 -35.62 6.11 -39.95
C SER A 6 -35.44 5.31 -38.65
N LEU A 7 -36.23 4.24 -38.44
CA LEU A 7 -36.14 3.42 -37.22
C LEU A 7 -34.83 2.62 -37.14
N ALA A 8 -34.35 2.11 -38.27
CA ALA A 8 -33.08 1.38 -38.33
C ALA A 8 -31.86 2.29 -38.12
N LEU A 9 -31.95 3.57 -38.53
CA LEU A 9 -30.88 4.56 -38.36
C LEU A 9 -30.80 5.06 -36.91
N ASP A 10 -31.95 5.30 -36.27
CA ASP A 10 -32.04 5.71 -34.86
C ASP A 10 -31.48 4.62 -33.93
N GLN A 11 -31.88 3.37 -34.17
CA GLN A 11 -31.43 2.21 -33.41
C GLN A 11 -29.93 1.91 -33.59
N GLY A 12 -29.36 2.23 -34.77
CA GLY A 12 -27.93 2.11 -35.04
C GLY A 12 -27.09 3.15 -34.29
N LEU A 13 -27.60 4.38 -34.14
CA LEU A 13 -26.96 5.46 -33.38
C LEU A 13 -26.99 5.18 -31.88
N ASP A 14 -28.10 4.65 -31.35
CA ASP A 14 -28.20 4.25 -29.95
C ASP A 14 -27.26 3.09 -29.59
N LEU A 15 -27.10 2.10 -30.49
CA LEU A 15 -26.14 1.00 -30.32
C LEU A 15 -24.68 1.48 -30.40
N LEU A 16 -24.38 2.46 -31.25
CA LEU A 16 -23.04 3.06 -31.33
C LEU A 16 -22.73 3.89 -30.09
N GLY A 17 -23.70 4.66 -29.60
CA GLY A 17 -23.60 5.49 -28.39
C GLY A 17 -23.44 4.65 -27.12
N THR A 18 -24.19 3.56 -27.00
CA THR A 18 -24.05 2.61 -25.88
C THR A 18 -22.74 1.83 -25.95
N ALA A 19 -22.31 1.36 -27.13
CA ALA A 19 -21.02 0.68 -27.26
C ALA A 19 -19.85 1.61 -26.89
N LEU A 20 -19.78 2.82 -27.47
CA LEU A 20 -18.70 3.78 -27.19
C LEU A 20 -18.74 4.28 -25.74
N GLY A 21 -19.93 4.56 -25.20
CA GLY A 21 -20.10 5.00 -23.81
C GLY A 21 -19.74 3.92 -22.79
N GLN A 22 -20.09 2.66 -23.08
CA GLN A 22 -19.82 1.53 -22.19
C GLN A 22 -18.33 1.17 -22.17
N TRP A 23 -17.63 1.22 -23.31
CA TRP A 23 -16.18 1.04 -23.34
C TRP A 23 -15.44 2.18 -22.61
N LEU A 24 -15.90 3.43 -22.74
CA LEU A 24 -15.33 4.55 -22.00
C LEU A 24 -15.51 4.38 -20.48
N LEU A 25 -16.69 3.96 -20.03
CA LEU A 25 -16.96 3.67 -18.61
C LEU A 25 -16.07 2.56 -18.07
N VAL A 26 -15.87 1.47 -18.84
CA VAL A 26 -14.99 0.37 -18.44
C VAL A 26 -13.54 0.83 -18.29
N VAL A 27 -13.04 1.64 -19.22
CA VAL A 27 -11.68 2.20 -19.16
C VAL A 27 -11.52 3.15 -17.96
N LEU A 28 -12.50 4.02 -17.73
CA LEU A 28 -12.49 4.93 -16.56
C LEU A 28 -12.52 4.16 -15.24
N LEU A 29 -13.33 3.10 -15.15
CA LEU A 29 -13.41 2.27 -13.95
C LEU A 29 -12.09 1.51 -13.72
N ALA A 30 -11.51 0.93 -14.77
CA ALA A 30 -10.22 0.26 -14.71
C ALA A 30 -9.09 1.22 -14.29
N ALA A 31 -9.07 2.44 -14.84
CA ALA A 31 -8.13 3.48 -14.47
C ALA A 31 -8.32 3.94 -13.01
N ALA A 32 -9.55 4.07 -12.53
CA ALA A 32 -9.84 4.42 -11.14
C ALA A 32 -9.41 3.33 -10.16
N VAL A 33 -9.63 2.06 -10.48
CA VAL A 33 -9.18 0.92 -9.66
C VAL A 33 -7.65 0.81 -9.65
N ALA A 34 -7.00 1.01 -10.79
CA ALA A 34 -5.53 1.05 -10.88
C ALA A 34 -4.96 2.24 -10.09
N GLY A 35 -5.53 3.43 -10.27
CA GLY A 35 -5.12 4.67 -9.62
C GLY A 35 -5.27 4.60 -8.10
N THR A 36 -6.37 4.04 -7.59
CA THR A 36 -6.56 3.85 -6.14
C THR A 36 -5.59 2.84 -5.54
N ARG A 37 -5.23 1.77 -6.26
CA ARG A 37 -4.18 0.84 -5.81
C ARG A 37 -2.81 1.49 -5.77
N LEU A 38 -2.47 2.32 -6.75
CA LEU A 38 -1.22 3.08 -6.79
C LEU A 38 -1.19 4.14 -5.69
N TYR A 39 -2.28 4.89 -5.51
CA TYR A 39 -2.40 5.92 -4.48
C TYR A 39 -2.32 5.34 -3.06
N ARG A 40 -2.94 4.18 -2.81
CA ARG A 40 -2.78 3.46 -1.52
C ARG A 40 -1.40 2.84 -1.33
N ARG A 41 -0.66 2.58 -2.42
CA ARG A 41 0.73 2.11 -2.36
C ARG A 41 1.72 3.23 -2.11
N SER A 42 1.37 4.46 -2.46
CA SER A 42 2.16 5.63 -2.11
C SER A 42 1.98 5.90 -0.62
N PRO A 43 3.01 5.71 0.21
CA PRO A 43 2.97 6.19 1.59
C PRO A 43 2.72 7.69 1.51
N ALA A 44 1.77 8.20 2.30
CA ALA A 44 1.47 9.61 2.38
C ALA A 44 2.77 10.41 2.43
N ALA A 45 2.92 11.35 1.50
CA ALA A 45 4.10 12.18 1.33
C ALA A 45 4.19 13.19 2.50
N THR A 46 4.49 12.70 3.69
CA THR A 46 5.11 13.48 4.76
C THR A 46 6.45 13.95 4.20
N PRO A 47 6.87 15.21 4.43
CA PRO A 47 8.17 15.70 3.98
C PRO A 47 9.25 14.71 4.40
N ALA A 48 9.93 14.12 3.41
CA ALA A 48 10.93 13.10 3.64
C ALA A 48 12.08 13.74 4.42
N GLU A 49 12.12 13.52 5.73
CA GLU A 49 13.32 13.74 6.52
C GLU A 49 14.46 12.98 5.80
N PRO A 50 15.64 13.58 5.61
CA PRO A 50 16.74 12.89 4.93
C PRO A 50 16.95 11.51 5.56
N PRO A 51 17.15 10.45 4.76
CA PRO A 51 17.22 9.08 5.24
C PRO A 51 18.39 8.93 6.21
N ARG A 52 18.11 9.05 7.52
CA ARG A 52 19.05 8.83 8.61
C ARG A 52 18.92 7.38 9.04
N VAL A 53 20.06 6.71 9.24
CA VAL A 53 20.06 5.36 9.82
C VAL A 53 19.54 5.48 11.25
N ARG A 54 18.44 4.77 11.54
CA ARG A 54 17.85 4.67 12.87
C ARG A 54 17.98 3.23 13.35
N ARG A 55 18.21 3.07 14.65
CA ARG A 55 18.27 1.78 15.33
C ARG A 55 16.94 1.54 16.03
N PHE A 56 16.34 0.39 15.74
CA PHE A 56 15.08 -0.05 16.30
C PHE A 56 15.28 -1.28 17.17
N THR A 57 14.43 -1.43 18.18
CA THR A 57 14.30 -2.62 19.01
C THR A 57 13.05 -3.36 18.61
N LEU A 58 13.19 -4.60 18.16
CA LEU A 58 12.06 -5.46 17.86
C LEU A 58 11.43 -5.89 19.18
N LEU A 59 10.29 -5.32 19.52
CA LEU A 59 9.65 -5.61 20.81
C LEU A 59 9.21 -7.08 20.87
N ARG A 60 9.16 -7.61 22.10
CA ARG A 60 8.78 -9.01 22.40
C ARG A 60 9.64 -10.04 21.66
N THR A 61 10.85 -9.63 21.31
CA THR A 61 11.77 -10.41 20.51
C THR A 61 13.15 -10.33 21.12
N GLU A 62 13.67 -11.50 21.46
CA GLU A 62 14.98 -11.65 22.11
C GLU A 62 15.84 -12.61 21.30
N GLU A 63 17.15 -12.36 21.30
CA GLU A 63 18.17 -13.29 20.83
C GLU A 63 18.30 -14.48 21.77
N ALA A 64 19.06 -15.49 21.37
CA ALA A 64 19.27 -16.70 22.17
C ALA A 64 19.95 -16.42 23.52
N ASP A 65 20.62 -15.27 23.67
CA ASP A 65 21.27 -14.81 24.89
C ASP A 65 20.36 -13.94 25.79
N GLY A 66 19.09 -13.77 25.41
CA GLY A 66 18.11 -12.96 26.13
C GLY A 66 18.21 -11.46 25.85
N ARG A 67 19.07 -11.01 24.92
CA ARG A 67 19.15 -9.60 24.55
C ARG A 67 18.04 -9.21 23.58
N PRO A 68 17.52 -7.98 23.66
CA PRO A 68 16.53 -7.51 22.71
C PRO A 68 17.13 -7.41 21.30
N VAL A 69 16.40 -7.91 20.29
CA VAL A 69 16.85 -7.89 18.90
C VAL A 69 16.84 -6.46 18.36
N ARG A 70 17.95 -6.05 17.74
CA ARG A 70 18.10 -4.73 17.10
C ARG A 70 17.98 -4.81 15.59
N TYR A 71 17.38 -3.78 15.00
CA TYR A 71 17.22 -3.65 13.57
C TYR A 71 17.58 -2.24 13.11
N GLU A 72 18.49 -2.11 12.15
CA GLU A 72 18.90 -0.81 11.62
C GLU A 72 18.33 -0.57 10.24
N THR A 73 17.77 0.60 10.02
CA THR A 73 17.21 0.96 8.72
C THR A 73 17.12 2.46 8.54
N THR A 74 17.07 2.89 7.29
CA THR A 74 16.78 4.27 6.88
C THR A 74 15.30 4.49 6.56
N ARG A 75 14.48 3.44 6.65
CA ARG A 75 13.04 3.52 6.40
C ARG A 75 12.37 4.42 7.44
N PRO A 76 11.37 5.23 7.04
CA PRO A 76 10.66 6.09 7.96
C PRO A 76 9.78 5.28 8.93
N THR A 77 9.37 5.92 10.01
CA THR A 77 8.35 5.38 10.94
C THR A 77 7.01 5.19 10.22
N GLY A 78 6.15 4.32 10.72
CA GLY A 78 4.95 3.80 10.05
C GLY A 78 5.24 2.76 8.95
N THR A 79 6.52 2.46 8.67
CA THR A 79 6.87 1.43 7.69
C THR A 79 6.78 0.04 8.31
N LYS A 80 6.17 -0.89 7.59
CA LYS A 80 6.15 -2.32 7.95
C LYS A 80 7.38 -3.03 7.40
N ILE A 81 8.02 -3.85 8.22
CA ILE A 81 9.21 -4.64 7.88
C ILE A 81 9.00 -6.10 8.24
N THR A 82 9.67 -6.99 7.50
CA THR A 82 9.62 -8.45 7.72
C THR A 82 11.01 -9.05 7.92
N PRO A 83 11.74 -8.67 8.99
CA PRO A 83 13.07 -9.22 9.28
C PRO A 83 13.02 -10.72 9.60
N TRP A 84 14.15 -11.39 9.40
CA TRP A 84 14.36 -12.75 9.90
C TRP A 84 14.76 -12.68 11.37
N VAL A 85 13.99 -13.33 12.22
CA VAL A 85 14.15 -13.39 13.67
C VAL A 85 14.09 -14.85 14.09
N SER A 86 15.16 -15.36 14.71
CA SER A 86 15.22 -16.75 15.21
C SER A 86 14.81 -17.78 14.15
N GLY A 87 15.24 -17.58 12.90
CA GLY A 87 14.97 -18.47 11.77
C GLY A 87 13.57 -18.35 11.15
N ARG A 88 12.74 -17.37 11.54
CA ARG A 88 11.42 -17.11 10.95
C ARG A 88 11.28 -15.65 10.57
N GLN A 89 10.54 -15.36 9.49
CA GLN A 89 10.15 -13.98 9.21
C GLN A 89 9.00 -13.57 10.13
N ARG A 90 9.07 -12.35 10.65
CA ARG A 90 8.02 -11.75 11.50
C ARG A 90 7.75 -10.33 11.05
N LEU A 91 6.50 -9.89 11.09
CA LEU A 91 6.08 -8.55 10.70
C LEU A 91 6.17 -7.59 11.88
N PHE A 92 6.80 -6.45 11.66
CA PHE A 92 6.88 -5.35 12.62
C PHE A 92 6.54 -4.02 11.97
N GLU A 93 6.03 -3.08 12.76
CA GLU A 93 5.86 -1.68 12.40
C GLU A 93 6.93 -0.83 13.08
N LEU A 94 7.68 -0.04 12.30
CA LEU A 94 8.64 0.92 12.81
C LEU A 94 7.90 2.10 13.44
N THR A 95 8.12 2.38 14.72
CA THR A 95 7.43 3.50 15.41
C THR A 95 8.39 4.64 15.71
N ASP A 96 7.85 5.80 16.05
CA ASP A 96 8.60 6.97 16.55
C ASP A 96 8.77 6.96 18.07
N VAL A 97 8.31 5.90 18.76
CA VAL A 97 8.46 5.74 20.20
C VAL A 97 9.91 5.42 20.53
N GLN A 98 10.57 6.29 21.30
CA GLN A 98 11.95 6.07 21.76
C GLN A 98 11.95 5.33 23.11
N LEU A 99 12.81 4.32 23.22
CA LEU A 99 13.06 3.56 24.45
C LEU A 99 14.14 4.25 25.30
N GLU A 100 14.26 3.84 26.57
CA GLU A 100 15.23 4.40 27.52
C GLU A 100 16.69 4.29 27.04
N ASP A 101 16.99 3.28 26.22
CA ASP A 101 18.32 3.06 25.64
C ASP A 101 18.61 3.90 24.38
N GLY A 102 17.68 4.80 24.01
CA GLY A 102 17.81 5.72 22.89
C GLY A 102 17.44 5.13 21.53
N THR A 103 17.06 3.84 21.46
CA THR A 103 16.54 3.23 20.22
C THR A 103 15.05 3.44 20.05
N TYR A 104 14.55 3.24 18.84
CA TYR A 104 13.13 3.33 18.54
C TYR A 104 12.45 1.96 18.69
N ALA A 105 11.18 1.93 19.09
CA ALA A 105 10.42 0.69 19.16
C ALA A 105 9.97 0.22 17.77
N ALA A 106 10.02 -1.08 17.54
CA ALA A 106 9.35 -1.74 16.43
C ALA A 106 8.31 -2.71 16.99
N GLU A 107 7.04 -2.42 16.74
CA GLU A 107 5.90 -3.15 17.31
C GLU A 107 5.58 -4.39 16.45
N PRO A 108 5.46 -5.59 17.04
CA PRO A 108 5.07 -6.77 16.28
C PRO A 108 3.61 -6.67 15.81
N LEU A 109 3.38 -7.00 14.54
CA LEU A 109 2.03 -7.05 13.93
C LEU A 109 1.48 -8.47 13.87
N ASP A 110 2.32 -9.46 14.18
CA ASP A 110 1.94 -10.88 14.22
C ASP A 110 1.26 -11.20 15.56
N HIS A 111 0.07 -10.64 15.80
CA HIS A 111 -0.77 -10.99 16.93
C HIS A 111 -2.13 -11.49 16.44
N PHE A 112 -2.19 -12.79 16.14
CA PHE A 112 -3.42 -13.58 16.12
C PHE A 112 -3.13 -14.97 16.69
#